data_AF-A0A9W5JB06-F1
#
_entry.id   AF-A0A9W5JB06-F1
#
_cell.length_a   1.000
_cell.length_b   1.000
_cell.length_c   1.000
_cell.angle_alpha   90.00
_cell.angle_beta   90.00
_cell.angle_gamma   90.00
#
_symmetry.space_group_name_H-M   'P 1'
#
loop_
_entity.id
_entity.type
_entity.pdbx_description
1 polymer ?
#
loop_
_entity_poly.entity_id
_entity_poly.type
_entity_poly.pdbx_seq_one_letter_code
_entity_poly.pdbx_strand_id
1 'polypeptide(L)'
;MRNSFTIIWQYLRAFVLIYLCLYAGIFVAALLPIVIPGSIIGMLILFVLLSLQILPAKWVKPSCHLLIRYMALLFVPIGVGVMQYYDVLKAQFGPVVVSCLISTLVVLVIVSWSSHLVHGERKVIGEGEAEKK
;
A
#
# COMPACT_ATOMS: atom_id res chain seq x y z
N MET A 1 -32.74 -18.37 -4.50
CA MET A 1 -32.51 -17.65 -3.22
C MET A 1 -31.32 -18.17 -2.39
N ARG A 2 -30.69 -19.32 -2.71
CA ARG A 2 -29.60 -19.93 -1.91
C ARG A 2 -28.18 -19.38 -2.19
N ASN A 3 -27.99 -18.61 -3.27
CA ASN A 3 -26.68 -18.10 -3.68
C ASN A 3 -26.30 -16.75 -3.03
N SER A 4 -27.26 -15.91 -2.65
CA SER A 4 -26.94 -14.62 -2.01
C SER A 4 -26.29 -14.81 -0.64
N PHE A 5 -26.72 -15.84 0.10
CA PHE A 5 -26.20 -16.14 1.43
C PHE A 5 -24.74 -16.62 1.38
N THR A 6 -24.38 -17.44 0.39
CA THR A 6 -23.00 -17.93 0.23
C THR A 6 -22.06 -16.81 -0.21
N ILE A 7 -22.52 -15.87 -1.04
CA ILE A 7 -21.73 -14.69 -1.42
C ILE A 7 -21.43 -13.84 -0.18
N ILE A 8 -22.43 -13.52 0.63
CA ILE A 8 -22.25 -12.74 1.87
C ILE A 8 -21.23 -13.44 2.79
N TRP A 9 -21.35 -14.76 2.96
CA TRP A 9 -20.38 -15.55 3.72
C TRP A 9 -18.96 -15.46 3.16
N GLN A 10 -18.80 -15.42 1.84
CA GLN A 10 -17.50 -15.26 1.18
C GLN A 10 -16.86 -13.88 1.42
N TYR A 11 -17.65 -12.81 1.48
CA TYR A 11 -17.15 -11.49 1.86
C TYR A 11 -16.76 -11.45 3.33
N LEU A 12 -17.60 -12.02 4.21
CA LEU A 12 -17.34 -12.00 5.65
C LEU A 12 -16.07 -12.75 6.01
N ARG A 13 -15.88 -13.98 5.49
CA ARG A 13 -14.62 -14.74 5.71
C ARG A 13 -13.39 -13.97 5.20
N ALA A 14 -13.50 -13.32 4.05
CA ALA A 14 -12.39 -12.61 3.42
C ALA A 14 -12.00 -11.38 4.25
N PHE A 15 -12.99 -10.66 4.77
CA PHE A 15 -12.79 -9.50 5.64
C PHE A 15 -12.15 -9.91 6.96
N VAL A 16 -12.63 -11.00 7.59
CA VAL A 16 -12.06 -11.54 8.82
C VAL A 16 -10.59 -11.95 8.62
N LEU A 17 -10.25 -12.58 7.49
CA LEU A 17 -8.86 -12.96 7.21
C LEU A 17 -7.93 -11.74 7.10
N ILE A 18 -8.37 -10.67 6.45
CA ILE A 18 -7.60 -9.41 6.37
C ILE A 18 -7.39 -8.82 7.77
N TYR A 19 -8.46 -8.73 8.57
CA TYR A 19 -8.38 -8.21 9.94
C TYR A 19 -7.52 -9.07 10.85
N LEU A 20 -7.58 -10.40 10.70
CA LEU A 20 -6.73 -11.32 11.47
C LEU A 20 -5.25 -11.08 11.17
N CYS A 21 -4.88 -10.91 9.90
CA CYS A 21 -3.51 -10.56 9.53
C CYS A 21 -3.08 -9.21 10.09
N LEU A 22 -3.98 -8.22 10.09
CA LEU A 22 -3.73 -6.90 10.70
C LEU A 22 -3.48 -7.03 12.21
N TYR A 23 -4.35 -7.72 12.94
CA TYR A 23 -4.18 -7.93 14.39
C TYR A 23 -2.92 -8.73 14.71
N ALA A 24 -2.60 -9.75 13.91
CA ALA A 24 -1.34 -10.48 14.04
C ALA A 24 -0.13 -9.55 13.83
N GLY A 25 -0.17 -8.66 12.83
CA GLY A 25 0.87 -7.66 12.58
C GLY A 25 1.03 -6.66 13.73
N ILE A 26 -0.08 -6.19 14.33
CA ILE A 26 -0.06 -5.32 15.51
C ILE A 26 0.51 -6.05 16.72
N PHE A 27 0.12 -7.31 16.94
CA PHE A 27 0.65 -8.13 18.02
C PHE A 27 2.15 -8.37 17.89
N VAL A 28 2.62 -8.69 16.68
CA VAL A 28 4.05 -8.83 16.37
C VAL A 28 4.78 -7.49 16.55
N ALA A 29 4.21 -6.37 16.09
CA ALA A 29 4.80 -5.04 16.29
C ALA A 29 4.90 -4.67 17.79
N ALA A 30 3.97 -5.12 18.63
CA ALA A 30 4.03 -4.86 20.07
C ALA A 30 5.12 -5.68 20.78
N LEU A 31 5.49 -6.84 20.22
CA LEU A 31 6.55 -7.70 20.75
C LEU A 31 7.94 -7.28 20.28
N LEU A 32 8.06 -6.72 19.07
CA LEU A 32 9.34 -6.26 18.54
C LEU A 32 9.59 -4.78 18.90
N PRO A 33 10.78 -4.41 19.37
CA PRO A 33 11.15 -3.02 19.68
C PRO A 33 11.46 -2.18 18.42
N ILE A 34 10.78 -2.45 17.29
CA ILE A 34 11.00 -1.78 15.99
C ILE A 34 9.93 -0.71 15.73
N VAL A 35 10.32 0.39 15.08
CA VAL A 35 9.43 1.52 14.75
C VAL A 35 8.49 1.25 13.56
N ILE A 36 8.30 0.00 13.16
CA ILE A 36 7.49 -0.35 11.99
C ILE A 36 6.02 -0.44 12.41
N PRO A 37 5.09 0.29 11.75
CA PRO A 37 3.67 0.18 12.00
C PRO A 37 3.17 -1.26 11.85
N GLY A 38 2.37 -1.73 12.81
CA GLY A 38 1.78 -3.08 12.77
C GLY A 38 0.96 -3.37 11.52
N SER A 39 0.39 -2.34 10.87
CA SER A 39 -0.31 -2.48 9.58
C SER A 39 0.62 -2.94 8.45
N ILE A 40 1.87 -2.45 8.41
CA ILE A 40 2.87 -2.89 7.42
C ILE A 40 3.26 -4.34 7.67
N ILE A 41 3.47 -4.71 8.93
CA ILE A 41 3.76 -6.11 9.31
C ILE A 41 2.59 -7.02 8.93
N GLY A 42 1.35 -6.60 9.19
CA GLY A 42 0.15 -7.34 8.81
C GLY A 42 0.02 -7.56 7.30
N MET A 43 0.40 -6.56 6.48
CA MET A 43 0.48 -6.71 5.03
C MET A 43 1.55 -7.72 4.61
N LEU A 44 2.73 -7.70 5.24
CA LEU A 44 3.79 -8.68 4.97
C LEU A 44 3.38 -10.11 5.37
N ILE A 45 2.71 -10.28 6.51
CA ILE A 45 2.16 -11.57 6.94
C ILE A 45 1.18 -12.09 5.89
N LEU A 46 0.22 -11.26 5.46
CA LEU A 46 -0.74 -11.63 4.43
C LEU A 46 -0.03 -11.99 3.12
N PHE A 47 0.97 -11.21 2.71
CA PHE A 47 1.78 -11.49 1.52
C PHE A 47 2.49 -12.84 1.60
N VAL A 48 3.12 -13.17 2.73
CA VAL A 48 3.79 -14.46 2.93
C VAL A 48 2.79 -15.61 2.90
N LEU A 49 1.63 -15.47 3.54
CA LEU A 49 0.56 -16.49 3.51
C LEU A 49 0.04 -16.75 2.09
N LEU A 50 -0.06 -15.70 1.27
CA LEU A 50 -0.43 -15.81 -0.14
C LEU A 50 0.69 -16.43 -0.98
N SER A 51 1.94 -16.02 -0.74
CA SER A 51 3.12 -16.51 -1.46
C SER A 51 3.37 -18.01 -1.22
N LEU A 52 3.16 -18.48 0.01
CA LEU A 52 3.24 -19.90 0.37
C LEU A 52 2.04 -20.72 -0.11
N GLN A 53 1.06 -20.10 -0.79
CA GLN A 53 -0.21 -20.71 -1.22
C GLN A 53 -1.06 -21.36 -0.11
N ILE A 54 -0.69 -21.17 1.16
CA ILE A 54 -1.51 -21.59 2.32
C ILE A 54 -2.88 -20.93 2.25
N LEU A 55 -2.89 -19.66 1.84
CA LEU A 55 -4.11 -18.87 1.70
C LEU A 55 -4.34 -18.52 0.22
N PRO A 56 -5.23 -19.23 -0.49
CA PRO A 56 -5.44 -18.99 -1.91
C PRO A 56 -6.09 -17.62 -2.13
N ALA A 57 -5.53 -16.83 -3.05
CA ALA A 57 -5.94 -15.44 -3.30
C ALA A 57 -7.46 -15.26 -3.54
N LYS A 58 -8.12 -16.27 -4.14
CA LYS A 58 -9.58 -16.33 -4.32
C LYS A 58 -10.39 -16.14 -3.02
N TRP A 59 -9.81 -16.43 -1.86
CA TRP A 59 -10.48 -16.28 -0.56
C TRP A 59 -10.50 -14.84 -0.05
N VAL A 60 -9.50 -14.03 -0.37
CA VAL A 60 -9.37 -12.64 0.13
C VAL A 60 -9.84 -11.61 -0.91
N LYS A 61 -9.73 -11.96 -2.19
CA LYS A 61 -10.08 -11.12 -3.34
C LYS A 61 -11.42 -10.37 -3.23
N PRO A 62 -12.56 -10.99 -2.81
CA PRO A 62 -13.84 -10.28 -2.79
C PRO A 62 -13.82 -9.07 -1.83
N SER A 63 -13.29 -9.22 -0.61
CA SER A 63 -13.23 -8.11 0.35
C SER A 63 -12.16 -7.09 -0.01
N CYS A 64 -10.99 -7.51 -0.49
CA CYS A 64 -9.98 -6.58 -1.01
C CYS A 64 -10.55 -5.66 -2.10
N HIS A 65 -11.29 -6.22 -3.06
CA HIS A 65 -11.90 -5.44 -4.14
C HIS A 65 -12.92 -4.42 -3.61
N LEU A 66 -13.71 -4.79 -2.60
CA LEU A 66 -14.66 -3.87 -1.96
C LEU A 66 -13.92 -2.74 -1.24
N LEU A 67 -12.90 -3.06 -0.43
CA LEU A 67 -12.13 -2.07 0.34
C LEU A 67 -11.41 -1.09 -0.60
N ILE A 68 -10.80 -1.59 -1.68
CA ILE A 68 -10.12 -0.77 -2.69
C ILE A 68 -11.13 0.11 -3.43
N ARG A 69 -12.29 -0.42 -3.79
CA ARG A 69 -13.36 0.35 -4.48
C ARG A 69 -13.84 1.54 -3.65
N TYR A 70 -13.94 1.37 -2.33
CA TYR A 70 -14.38 2.43 -1.41
C TYR A 70 -13.22 3.10 -0.66
N MET A 71 -11.98 2.93 -1.12
CA MET A 71 -10.78 3.43 -0.45
C MET A 71 -10.83 4.95 -0.22
N ALA A 72 -11.28 5.71 -1.22
CA ALA A 72 -11.43 7.16 -1.09
C ALA A 72 -12.40 7.57 0.04
N LEU A 73 -13.49 6.81 0.23
CA LEU A 73 -14.45 7.05 1.32
C LEU A 73 -13.81 6.72 2.68
N LEU A 74 -13.04 5.63 2.77
CA LEU A 74 -12.32 5.25 3.98
C LEU A 74 -11.22 6.25 4.39
N PHE A 75 -10.74 7.08 3.45
CA PHE A 75 -9.80 8.16 3.76
C PHE A 75 -10.45 9.41 4.37
N VAL A 76 -11.76 9.62 4.19
CA VAL A 76 -12.46 10.80 4.72
C VAL A 76 -12.34 10.91 6.25
N PRO A 77 -12.62 9.84 7.05
CA PRO A 77 -12.45 9.90 8.50
C PRO A 77 -11.02 10.21 8.93
N ILE A 78 -10.04 9.65 8.22
CA ILE A 78 -8.61 9.87 8.49
C ILE A 78 -8.26 11.34 8.23
N GLY A 79 -8.73 11.91 7.12
CA GLY A 79 -8.55 13.32 6.79
C GLY A 79 -9.20 14.27 7.80
N VAL A 80 -10.41 13.97 8.25
CA VAL A 80 -11.08 14.76 9.30
C VAL A 80 -10.32 14.70 10.63
N GLY A 81 -9.72 13.56 10.98
CA GLY A 81 -8.84 13.45 12.14
C GLY A 81 -7.62 14.36 12.05
N VAL A 82 -7.01 14.48 10.86
CA VAL A 82 -5.88 15.40 10.64
C VAL A 82 -6.29 16.86 10.79
N MET A 83 -7.54 17.22 10.44
CA MET A 83 -8.05 18.59 10.59
C MET A 83 -8.10 19.07 12.06
N GLN A 84 -8.04 18.17 13.05
CA GLN A 84 -7.89 18.57 14.45
C GLN A 84 -6.56 19.29 14.73
N TYR A 85 -5.55 19.10 13.87
CA TYR A 85 -4.24 19.74 13.97
C TYR A 85 -4.04 20.85 12.93
N TYR A 86 -5.14 21.42 12.41
CA TYR A 86 -5.11 22.37 11.31
C TYR A 86 -4.21 23.59 11.56
N ASP A 87 -4.19 24.15 12.77
CA ASP A 87 -3.35 25.30 13.11
C ASP A 87 -1.85 24.99 13.00
N VAL A 88 -1.44 23.79 13.43
CA VAL A 88 -0.06 23.31 13.31
C VAL A 88 0.30 23.07 11.85
N LEU A 89 -0.62 22.46 11.08
CA LEU A 89 -0.43 22.25 9.65
C LEU A 89 -0.28 23.57 8.90
N LYS A 90 -1.08 24.58 9.24
CA LYS A 90 -1.01 25.91 8.63
C LYS A 90 0.31 26.61 8.95
N ALA A 91 0.77 26.54 10.20
CA ALA A 91 2.05 27.12 10.62
C ALA A 91 3.26 26.45 9.95
N GLN A 92 3.17 25.14 9.69
CA GLN A 92 4.26 24.34 9.09
C GLN A 92 4.04 24.00 7.62
N PHE A 93 3.08 24.64 6.94
CA PHE A 93 2.71 24.32 5.57
C PHE A 93 3.90 24.44 4.60
N GLY A 94 4.67 25.52 4.72
CA GLY A 94 5.88 25.75 3.92
C GLY A 94 6.90 24.62 4.06
N PRO A 95 7.42 24.35 5.28
CA PRO A 95 8.34 23.25 5.53
C PRO A 95 7.84 21.87 5.07
N VAL A 96 6.55 21.57 5.26
CA VAL A 96 5.96 20.29 4.83
C VAL A 96 5.99 20.16 3.30
N VAL A 97 5.55 21.18 2.56
CA VAL A 97 5.54 21.13 1.09
C VAL A 97 6.96 21.04 0.54
N VAL A 98 7.87 21.85 1.06
CA VAL A 98 9.28 21.87 0.61
C VAL A 98 9.96 20.53 0.91
N SER A 99 9.81 19.97 2.11
CA SER A 99 10.38 18.67 2.45
C SER A 99 9.80 17.52 1.63
N CYS A 100 8.49 17.51 1.35
CA CYS A 100 7.86 16.52 0.48
C CYS A 100 8.36 16.60 -0.97
N LEU A 101 8.48 17.80 -1.55
CA LEU A 101 8.97 17.98 -2.91
C LEU A 101 10.43 17.58 -3.03
N ILE A 102 11.29 18.08 -2.13
CA ILE A 102 12.73 17.78 -2.15
C ILE A 102 12.95 16.28 -1.93
N SER A 103 12.31 15.67 -0.93
CA SER A 103 12.46 14.23 -0.67
C SER A 103 11.99 13.38 -1.86
N THR A 104 10.89 13.75 -2.52
CA THR A 104 10.42 13.05 -3.72
C THR A 104 11.43 13.15 -4.86
N LEU A 105 11.95 14.36 -5.15
CA LEU A 105 12.96 14.55 -6.19
C LEU A 105 14.25 13.78 -5.88
N VAL A 106 14.72 13.85 -4.64
CA VAL A 106 15.92 13.14 -4.18
C VAL A 106 15.75 11.63 -4.32
N VAL A 107 14.61 11.07 -3.89
CA VAL A 107 14.32 9.64 -4.05
C VAL A 107 14.29 9.26 -5.53
N LEU A 108 13.66 10.05 -6.39
CA LEU A 108 13.62 9.78 -7.84
C LEU A 108 15.03 9.79 -8.46
N VAL A 109 15.88 10.76 -8.11
CA VAL A 109 17.27 10.83 -8.59
C VAL A 109 18.08 9.63 -8.10
N ILE A 110 17.99 9.29 -6.82
CA ILE A 110 18.72 8.15 -6.24
C ILE A 110 18.25 6.83 -6.86
N VAL A 111 16.95 6.63 -7.02
CA VAL A 111 16.39 5.42 -7.65
C VAL A 111 16.79 5.35 -9.12
N SER A 112 16.75 6.47 -9.86
CA SER A 112 17.20 6.54 -11.25
C SER A 112 18.68 6.17 -11.37
N TRP A 113 19.53 6.76 -10.53
CA TRP A 113 20.95 6.47 -10.48
C TRP A 113 21.23 5.00 -10.12
N SER A 114 20.57 4.50 -9.08
CA SER A 114 20.71 3.10 -8.63
C SER A 114 20.26 2.13 -9.72
N SER A 115 19.15 2.45 -10.40
CA SER A 115 18.65 1.66 -11.51
C SER A 115 19.62 1.69 -12.69
N HIS A 116 20.20 2.85 -13.03
CA HIS A 116 21.18 2.99 -14.09
C HIS A 116 22.49 2.25 -13.79
N LEU A 117 22.90 2.19 -12.52
CA LEU A 117 24.09 1.42 -12.12
C LEU A 117 23.85 -0.09 -12.20
N VAL A 118 22.64 -0.55 -11.85
CA VAL A 118 22.25 -1.97 -11.91
C VAL A 118 21.89 -2.45 -13.33
N HIS A 119 21.37 -1.55 -14.18
CA HIS A 119 20.92 -1.84 -15.56
C HIS A 119 21.81 -1.19 -16.64
N GLY A 120 22.99 -0.70 -16.29
CA GLY A 120 23.97 -0.19 -17.25
C GLY A 120 24.19 -1.23 -18.35
N GLU A 121 23.78 -0.88 -19.57
CA GLU A 121 23.80 -1.71 -20.80
C GLU A 121 22.57 -2.56 -21.16
N ARG A 122 21.35 -2.02 -21.05
CA ARG A 122 20.35 -2.34 -22.10
C ARG A 122 19.88 -1.08 -22.83
N LYS A 123 20.35 -0.94 -24.07
CA LYS A 123 19.78 -0.04 -25.08
C LYS A 123 18.27 -0.23 -25.08
N VAL A 124 17.55 0.86 -24.84
CA VAL A 124 16.09 0.90 -24.99
C VAL A 124 15.82 0.59 -26.46
N ILE A 125 15.34 -0.63 -26.75
CA ILE A 125 14.94 -1.03 -28.10
C ILE A 125 13.71 -0.18 -28.45
N GLY A 126 13.90 0.85 -29.26
CA GLY A 126 12.80 1.71 -29.71
C GLY A 126 13.16 3.01 -30.42
N GLU A 127 14.41 3.50 -30.35
CA GLU A 127 14.77 4.83 -30.87
C GLU A 127 15.50 4.81 -32.24
N GLY A 128 15.18 3.83 -33.09
CA GLY A 128 15.80 3.67 -34.42
C GLY A 128 14.84 3.68 -35.61
N GLU A 129 13.52 3.71 -35.39
CA GLU A 129 12.54 3.53 -36.49
C GLU A 129 11.72 4.81 -36.81
N ALA A 130 11.91 5.90 -36.07
CA ALA A 130 11.21 7.16 -36.30
C ALA A 130 11.99 8.22 -37.12
N GLU A 131 13.28 7.99 -37.41
CA GLU A 131 14.10 8.94 -38.19
C GLU A 131 14.18 8.60 -39.69
N LYS A 132 13.46 7.57 -40.15
CA LYS A 132 13.47 7.20 -41.57
C LYS A 132 12.11 6.77 -42.09
N LYS A 133 11.12 7.65 -42.01
CA LYS A 133 9.95 7.57 -42.89
C LYS A 133 9.37 8.94 -43.21
#